data_AF-A0A354TPG0-F1
#
_entry.id   AF-A0A354TPG0-F1
#
_cell.length_a   1.000
_cell.length_b   1.000
_cell.length_c   1.000
_cell.angle_alpha   90.00
_cell.angle_beta   90.00
_cell.angle_gamma   90.00
#
_symmetry.space_group_name_H-M   'P 1'
#
loop_
_entity.id
_entity.type
_entity.pdbx_description
1 polymer ?
#
loop_
_entity_poly.entity_id
_entity_poly.type
_entity_poly.pdbx_seq_one_letter_code
_entity_poly.pdbx_strand_id
1 'polypeptide(L)'
;MEENIDLVAQTAGKLGLLNVPLFMFQERGDPSTRAAFMELCRLSGGAYSQFDAASAAQLGELLKAVAIYAAGGLKALSDYSDRSGQNVKLLIQQLKS
;
A
#
# COMPACT_ATOMS: atom_id res chain seq x y z
N MET A 1 3.26 -12.27 15.39
CA MET A 1 3.77 -10.93 15.05
C MET A 1 4.73 -10.53 16.16
N GLU A 2 6.01 -10.33 15.86
CA GLU A 2 7.05 -10.14 16.89
C GLU A 2 7.09 -8.71 17.46
N GLU A 3 6.49 -7.74 16.76
CA GLU A 3 6.36 -6.36 17.24
C GLU A 3 5.00 -6.10 17.92
N ASN A 4 4.98 -5.21 18.92
CA ASN A 4 3.75 -4.74 19.52
C ASN A 4 2.98 -3.87 18.51
N ILE A 5 1.89 -4.42 17.98
CA ILE A 5 1.05 -3.77 16.96
C ILE A 5 0.56 -2.39 17.39
N ASP A 6 0.37 -2.17 18.70
CA ASP A 6 -0.12 -0.90 19.22
C ASP A 6 0.91 0.24 19.02
N LEU A 7 2.20 -0.08 19.15
CA LEU A 7 3.28 0.88 18.91
C LEU A 7 3.39 1.22 17.41
N VAL A 8 3.25 0.22 16.55
CA VAL A 8 3.31 0.40 15.10
C VAL A 8 2.08 1.18 14.61
N ALA A 9 0.89 0.90 15.16
CA ALA A 9 -0.34 1.62 14.87
C ALA A 9 -0.27 3.09 15.30
N GLN A 10 0.27 3.38 16.50
CA GLN A 10 0.46 4.76 16.95
C GLN A 10 1.38 5.53 15.98
N THR A 11 2.43 4.89 15.49
CA THR A 11 3.35 5.50 14.52
C THR A 11 2.66 5.72 13.17
N ALA A 12 1.89 4.76 12.68
CA ALA A 12 1.10 4.91 11.46
C ALA A 12 0.10 6.07 11.53
N GLY A 13 -0.56 6.26 12.68
CA GLY A 13 -1.44 7.40 12.90
C GLY A 13 -0.70 8.75 12.83
N LYS A 14 0.52 8.85 13.38
CA LYS A 14 1.35 10.06 13.26
C LYS A 14 1.71 10.34 11.80
N LEU A 15 2.01 9.31 11.01
CA LEU A 15 2.29 9.45 9.59
C LEU A 15 1.06 9.95 8.81
N GLY A 16 -0.15 9.47 9.16
CA GLY A 16 -1.40 9.97 8.60
C GLY A 16 -1.60 11.47 8.84
N LEU A 17 -1.30 11.96 10.05
CA LEU A 17 -1.34 13.40 10.36
C LEU A 17 -0.34 14.24 9.54
N LEU A 18 0.75 13.62 9.09
CA LEU A 18 1.78 14.24 8.25
C LEU A 18 1.52 14.05 6.75
N ASN A 19 0.39 13.43 6.35
CA ASN A 19 0.08 13.04 4.98
C ASN A 19 1.17 12.13 4.35
N VAL A 20 1.72 11.23 5.15
CA VAL A 20 2.71 10.23 4.70
C VAL A 20 2.05 8.84 4.65
N PRO A 21 1.61 8.37 3.47
CA PRO A 21 0.94 7.09 3.33
C PRO A 21 1.89 5.90 3.44
N LEU A 22 1.42 4.80 4.04
CA LEU A 22 2.12 3.52 4.04
C LEU A 22 1.65 2.63 2.88
N PHE A 23 2.60 2.06 2.14
CA PHE A 23 2.32 1.06 1.10
C PHE A 23 2.80 -0.31 1.57
N MET A 24 1.87 -1.22 1.81
CA MET A 24 2.16 -2.55 2.37
C MET A 24 1.88 -3.64 1.34
N PHE A 25 2.88 -4.46 1.05
CA PHE A 25 2.78 -5.57 0.10
C PHE A 25 3.08 -6.89 0.80
N GLN A 26 2.18 -7.87 0.65
CA GLN A 26 2.29 -9.16 1.35
C GLN A 26 2.24 -10.34 0.39
N GLU A 27 3.19 -11.26 0.54
CA GLU A 27 3.21 -12.55 -0.16
C GLU A 27 2.29 -13.55 0.54
N ARG A 28 1.53 -14.36 -0.21
CA ARG A 28 0.71 -15.53 0.24
C ARG A 28 -0.41 -15.26 1.26
N GLY A 29 -0.47 -14.08 1.90
CA GLY A 29 -1.68 -13.55 2.55
C GLY A 29 -2.05 -14.16 3.91
N ASP A 30 -1.09 -14.42 4.81
CA ASP A 30 -1.38 -14.75 6.22
C ASP A 30 -2.44 -13.78 6.81
N PRO A 31 -3.57 -14.27 7.35
CA PRO A 31 -4.67 -13.43 7.81
C PRO A 31 -4.30 -12.44 8.91
N SER A 32 -3.41 -12.83 9.83
CA SER A 32 -3.02 -11.97 10.96
C SER A 32 -2.19 -10.78 10.48
N THR A 33 -1.23 -11.05 9.59
CA THR A 33 -0.38 -10.04 8.96
C THR A 33 -1.19 -9.13 8.04
N ARG A 34 -2.15 -9.69 7.30
CA ARG A 34 -3.08 -8.92 6.47
C ARG A 34 -3.86 -7.90 7.30
N ALA A 35 -4.47 -8.36 8.40
CA ALA A 35 -5.26 -7.49 9.27
C ALA A 35 -4.41 -6.34 9.82
N ALA A 36 -3.19 -6.65 10.27
CA ALA A 36 -2.25 -5.65 10.74
C ALA A 36 -1.89 -4.63 9.64
N PHE A 37 -1.46 -5.09 8.46
CA PHE A 37 -1.05 -4.21 7.37
C PHE A 37 -2.19 -3.32 6.88
N MET A 38 -3.40 -3.87 6.76
CA MET A 38 -4.57 -3.09 6.38
C MET A 38 -4.87 -1.97 7.39
N GLU A 39 -4.73 -2.24 8.69
CA GLU A 39 -4.95 -1.23 9.71
C GLU A 39 -3.88 -0.12 9.68
N LEU A 40 -2.61 -0.48 9.47
CA LEU A 40 -1.53 0.50 9.30
C LEU A 40 -1.75 1.38 8.06
N CYS A 41 -2.17 0.80 6.95
CA CYS A 41 -2.52 1.56 5.75
C CYS A 41 -3.72 2.48 6.00
N ARG A 42 -4.76 2.00 6.68
CA ARG A 42 -5.93 2.82 7.04
C ARG A 42 -5.54 4.03 7.91
N LEU A 43 -4.69 3.83 8.90
CA LEU A 43 -4.24 4.90 9.81
C LEU A 43 -3.37 5.96 9.13
N SER A 44 -2.59 5.56 8.12
CA SER A 44 -1.70 6.44 7.37
C SER A 44 -2.31 7.05 6.11
N GLY A 45 -3.51 6.62 5.70
CA GLY A 45 -4.10 6.97 4.39
C GLY A 45 -3.42 6.27 3.21
N GLY A 46 -2.77 5.15 3.47
CA GLY A 46 -2.03 4.34 2.52
C GLY A 46 -2.83 3.20 1.90
N ALA A 47 -2.13 2.22 1.31
CA ALA A 47 -2.77 1.14 0.56
C ALA A 47 -2.06 -0.21 0.75
N TYR A 48 -2.84 -1.29 0.67
CA TYR A 48 -2.38 -2.67 0.81
C TYR A 48 -2.63 -3.45 -0.48
N SER A 49 -1.69 -4.32 -0.85
CA SER A 49 -1.93 -5.33 -1.89
C SER A 49 -1.25 -6.64 -1.55
N GLN A 50 -1.94 -7.74 -1.84
CA GLN A 50 -1.30 -9.05 -1.91
C GLN A 50 -0.58 -9.19 -3.25
N PHE A 51 0.49 -9.98 -3.26
CA PHE A 51 1.14 -10.42 -4.48
C PHE A 51 1.49 -11.90 -4.41
N ASP A 52 1.58 -12.53 -5.59
CA ASP A 52 1.96 -13.93 -5.72
C ASP A 52 3.49 -14.05 -5.82
N ALA A 53 4.05 -14.97 -5.04
CA ALA A 53 5.46 -15.38 -5.06
C ALA A 53 5.93 -15.77 -6.47
N ALA A 54 5.02 -16.31 -7.29
CA ALA A 54 5.30 -16.69 -8.67
C ALA A 54 5.52 -15.48 -9.61
N SER A 55 5.24 -14.26 -9.15
CA SER A 55 5.17 -13.06 -10.00
C SER A 55 6.00 -11.89 -9.45
N ALA A 56 7.34 -11.99 -9.52
CA ALA A 56 8.24 -10.84 -9.29
C ALA A 56 7.85 -9.60 -10.13
N ALA A 57 7.29 -9.83 -11.33
CA ALA A 57 6.74 -8.78 -12.18
C ALA A 57 5.58 -8.01 -11.50
N GLN A 58 4.71 -8.69 -10.74
CA GLN A 58 3.59 -8.07 -10.02
C GLN A 58 4.11 -7.13 -8.92
N LEU A 59 5.12 -7.57 -8.15
CA LEU A 59 5.76 -6.71 -7.15
C LEU A 59 6.45 -5.51 -7.82
N GLY A 60 7.12 -5.71 -8.95
CA GLY A 60 7.71 -4.63 -9.73
C GLY A 60 6.70 -3.57 -10.19
N GLU A 61 5.52 -4.00 -10.64
CA GLU A 61 4.43 -3.08 -11.02
C GLU A 61 3.89 -2.29 -9.83
N LEU A 62 3.73 -2.93 -8.67
CA LEU A 62 3.31 -2.28 -7.43
C LEU A 62 4.35 -1.24 -6.96
N LEU A 63 5.63 -1.59 -6.97
CA LEU A 63 6.71 -0.66 -6.60
C LEU A 63 6.84 0.50 -7.59
N LYS A 64 6.66 0.26 -8.89
CA LYS A 64 6.62 1.32 -9.90
C LYS A 64 5.46 2.29 -9.64
N ALA A 65 4.28 1.77 -9.30
CA ALA A 65 3.14 2.61 -8.92
C ALA A 65 3.47 3.50 -7.71
N VAL A 66 4.12 2.96 -6.68
CA VAL A 66 4.58 3.75 -5.52
C VAL A 66 5.59 4.83 -5.93
N ALA A 67 6.54 4.51 -6.79
CA ALA A 67 7.52 5.48 -7.28
C ALA A 67 6.87 6.64 -8.05
N ILE A 68 5.88 6.34 -8.90
CA ILE A 68 5.11 7.34 -9.64
C ILE A 68 4.29 8.22 -8.69
N TYR A 69 3.66 7.63 -7.68
CA TYR A 69 2.96 8.36 -6.64
C TYR A 69 3.90 9.30 -5.88
N ALA A 70 5.07 8.81 -5.46
CA ALA A 70 6.05 9.62 -4.74
C ALA A 70 6.58 10.79 -5.59
N ALA A 71 6.70 10.59 -6.92
CA ALA A 71 7.20 11.62 -7.83
C ALA A 71 6.14 12.66 -8.25
N GLY A 72 4.86 12.27 -8.36
CA GLY A 72 3.82 13.12 -8.97
C GLY A 72 2.44 13.06 -8.32
N GLY A 73 2.32 12.42 -7.16
CA GLY A 73 1.10 12.30 -6.37
C GLY A 73 0.00 11.46 -7.04
N LEU A 74 -1.23 11.61 -6.52
CA LEU A 74 -2.42 10.87 -6.98
C LEU A 74 -2.74 11.11 -8.46
N LYS A 75 -2.44 12.29 -8.99
CA LYS A 75 -2.70 12.63 -10.39
C LYS A 75 -1.82 11.79 -11.32
N ALA A 76 -0.51 11.82 -11.13
CA ALA A 76 0.42 11.03 -11.94
C ALA A 76 0.14 9.52 -11.82
N LEU A 77 -0.20 9.07 -10.61
CA LEU A 77 -0.57 7.68 -10.38
C LEU A 77 -1.88 7.29 -11.10
N SER A 78 -2.88 8.18 -11.12
CA SER A 78 -4.15 7.92 -11.83
C SER A 78 -3.92 7.79 -13.34
N ASP A 79 -3.13 8.70 -13.93
CA ASP A 79 -2.79 8.66 -15.36
C ASP A 79 -2.02 7.38 -15.74
N TYR A 80 -1.15 6.88 -14.86
CA TYR A 80 -0.45 5.60 -15.03
C TYR A 80 -1.44 4.42 -15.03
N SER A 81 -2.39 4.44 -14.09
CA SER A 81 -3.27 3.32 -13.79
C SER A 81 -4.21 2.90 -14.92
N ASP A 82 -4.57 3.83 -15.78
CA ASP A 82 -5.41 3.56 -16.95
C ASP A 82 -4.77 2.49 -17.86
N ARG A 83 -3.43 2.40 -17.83
CA ARG A 83 -2.63 1.46 -18.62
C ARG A 83 -2.05 0.30 -17.80
N SER A 84 -2.36 0.23 -16.51
CA SER A 84 -1.78 -0.75 -15.58
C SER A 84 -2.70 -1.95 -15.31
N GLY A 85 -2.12 -3.01 -14.75
CA GLY A 85 -2.84 -4.18 -14.28
C GLY A 85 -3.78 -3.91 -13.10
N GLN A 86 -4.68 -4.86 -12.83
CA GLN A 86 -5.75 -4.73 -11.83
C GLN A 86 -5.26 -4.37 -10.42
N ASN A 87 -4.10 -4.87 -9.99
CA ASN A 87 -3.58 -4.62 -8.64
C ASN A 87 -3.19 -3.15 -8.43
N VAL A 88 -2.64 -2.49 -9.45
CA VAL A 88 -2.31 -1.05 -9.39
C VAL A 88 -3.59 -0.22 -9.30
N LYS A 89 -4.65 -0.61 -10.02
CA LYS A 89 -5.96 0.05 -9.95
C LYS A 89 -6.60 -0.07 -8.57
N LEU A 90 -6.55 -1.27 -7.96
CA LEU A 90 -7.02 -1.49 -6.60
C LEU A 90 -6.20 -0.71 -5.55
N LEU A 91 -4.90 -0.57 -5.76
CA LEU A 91 -4.04 0.25 -4.90
C LEU A 91 -4.52 1.71 -4.87
N ILE A 92 -4.87 2.26 -6.04
CA ILE A 92 -5.30 3.66 -6.18
C ILE A 92 -6.65 3.93 -5.56
N GLN A 93 -7.59 2.99 -5.66
CA GLN A 93 -8.90 3.12 -5.04
C GLN A 93 -8.78 3.27 -3.51
N GLN A 94 -7.82 2.58 -2.89
CA GLN A 94 -7.57 2.68 -1.46
C GLN A 94 -7.03 4.05 -1.04
N LEU A 95 -6.23 4.72 -1.89
CA LEU A 95 -5.69 6.06 -1.61
C LEU A 95 -6.71 7.19 -1.77
N LYS A 96 -7.88 6.93 -2.37
CA LYS A 96 -8.96 7.91 -2.57
C LYS A 96 -10.00 7.87 -1.43
N SER A 97 -9.84 6.96 -0.48
CA SER A 97 -10.82 6.68 0.60
C SER A 97 -10.52 7.45 1.87
#